data_AF-A0A6J0BUJ3-F1
#
_entry.id   AF-A0A6J0BUJ3-F1
#
_cell.length_a   1.000
_cell.length_b   1.000
_cell.length_c   1.000
_cell.angle_alpha   90.00
_cell.angle_beta   90.00
_cell.angle_gamma   90.00
#
_symmetry.space_group_name_H-M   'P 1'
#
loop_
_entity.id
_entity.type
_entity.pdbx_description
1 polymer ?
#
loop_
_entity_poly.entity_id
_entity_poly.type
_entity_poly.pdbx_seq_one_letter_code
_entity_poly.pdbx_strand_id
1 'polypeptide(L)'
;MADLRLWELKEQMIYGSIKDFMAEIASINDVRQEMNLRQFFGCIQDMGCCALAEIEQRRIRLAKEVHNMRNETLKLGKDLKFEIKNGEYKNLSLYGKRVRLREQLESLKSDQQKKLDAKKELLEKEKEICKVLGSKPIGMAAVIPTETDLTSFRLYLAGIEAEK
;
A
#
# COMPACT_ATOMS: atom_id res chain seq x y z
N MET A 1 -16.45 6.90 -9.13
CA MET A 1 -17.60 7.79 -8.83
C MET A 1 -18.87 7.02 -8.48
N ALA A 2 -19.18 5.88 -9.13
CA ALA A 2 -20.37 5.09 -8.82
C ALA A 2 -20.41 4.53 -7.38
N ASP A 3 -19.27 4.09 -6.86
CA ASP A 3 -19.16 3.49 -5.52
C ASP A 3 -19.41 4.49 -4.37
N LEU A 4 -19.04 5.77 -4.58
CA LEU A 4 -19.30 6.84 -3.61
C LEU A 4 -20.80 7.16 -3.51
N ARG A 5 -21.48 7.22 -4.66
CA ARG A 5 -22.92 7.51 -4.71
C ARG A 5 -23.77 6.39 -4.11
N LEU A 6 -23.36 5.13 -4.34
CA LEU A 6 -23.98 3.96 -3.72
C LEU A 6 -23.83 3.96 -2.20
N TRP A 7 -22.73 4.51 -1.69
CA TRP A 7 -22.48 4.61 -0.26
C TRP A 7 -23.25 5.75 0.39
N GLU A 8 -23.27 6.93 -0.23
CA GLU A 8 -24.11 8.07 0.18
C GLU A 8 -25.60 7.69 0.23
N LEU A 9 -26.07 6.89 -0.74
CA LEU A 9 -27.45 6.40 -0.77
C LEU A 9 -27.75 5.46 0.41
N LYS A 10 -26.82 4.56 0.75
CA LYS A 10 -26.97 3.64 1.89
C LYS A 10 -26.91 4.38 3.23
N GLU A 11 -26.04 5.36 3.35
CA GLU A 11 -25.94 6.23 4.52
C GLU A 11 -27.25 7.00 4.75
N GLN A 12 -27.82 7.58 3.69
CA GLN A 12 -29.12 8.26 3.75
C GLN A 12 -30.27 7.31 4.12
N MET A 13 -30.28 6.09 3.60
CA MET A 13 -31.31 5.09 3.98
C MET A 13 -31.22 4.68 5.44
N ILE A 14 -30.01 4.47 5.96
CA ILE A 14 -29.80 4.11 7.38
C ILE A 14 -30.24 5.27 8.27
N TYR A 15 -29.82 6.50 7.94
CA TYR A 15 -30.22 7.69 8.67
C TYR A 15 -31.73 7.90 8.65
N GLY A 16 -32.38 7.71 7.49
CA GLY A 16 -33.84 7.76 7.35
C GLY A 16 -34.54 6.72 8.21
N SER A 17 -34.09 5.46 8.17
CA SER A 17 -34.69 4.37 8.96
C SER A 17 -34.56 4.59 10.47
N ILE A 18 -33.41 5.11 10.93
CA ILE A 18 -33.22 5.48 12.34
C ILE A 18 -34.17 6.63 12.70
N LYS A 19 -34.32 7.64 11.82
CA LYS A 19 -35.22 8.77 12.04
C LYS A 19 -36.68 8.35 12.13
N ASP A 20 -37.14 7.45 11.26
CA ASP A 20 -38.51 6.97 11.23
C ASP A 20 -38.83 6.13 12.49
N PHE A 21 -37.92 5.24 12.88
CA PHE A 21 -38.02 4.50 14.13
C PHE A 21 -38.05 5.43 15.37
N MET A 22 -37.24 6.49 15.36
CA MET A 22 -37.24 7.48 16.44
C MET A 22 -38.56 8.27 16.51
N ALA A 23 -39.18 8.58 15.36
CA ALA A 23 -40.48 9.24 15.31
C ALA A 23 -41.61 8.34 15.84
N GLU A 24 -41.55 7.04 15.53
CA GLU A 24 -42.49 6.04 16.03
C GLU A 24 -42.43 5.91 17.55
N ILE A 25 -41.22 5.85 18.14
CA ILE A 25 -41.04 5.84 19.60
C ILE A 25 -41.57 7.13 20.27
N ALA A 26 -41.33 8.30 19.66
CA ALA A 26 -41.79 9.57 20.21
C ALA A 26 -43.33 9.69 20.26
N SER A 27 -44.04 8.94 19.43
CA SER A 27 -45.51 8.95 19.37
C SER A 27 -46.21 8.18 20.50
N ILE A 28 -45.47 7.43 21.32
CA ILE A 28 -46.00 6.51 22.35
C ILE A 28 -46.23 7.18 23.73
N ASN A 29 -46.00 8.49 23.88
CA ASN A 29 -45.73 9.12 25.19
C ASN A 29 -46.85 9.16 26.26
N ASP A 30 -46.45 8.79 27.49
CA ASP A 30 -46.93 9.30 28.79
C ASP A 30 -45.77 10.07 29.48
N VAL A 31 -46.08 11.17 30.15
CA VAL A 31 -45.20 12.34 30.42
C VAL A 31 -44.00 12.04 31.34
N ARG A 32 -43.98 10.90 32.05
CA ARG A 32 -42.81 10.47 32.86
C ARG A 32 -41.69 9.82 32.04
N GLN A 33 -41.94 9.43 30.79
CA GLN A 33 -40.93 8.83 29.90
C GLN A 33 -40.18 9.85 29.03
N GLU A 34 -40.66 11.08 28.91
CA GLU A 34 -40.08 12.11 28.03
C GLU A 34 -38.62 12.44 28.32
N MET A 35 -38.23 12.53 29.61
CA MET A 35 -36.85 12.83 29.98
C MET A 35 -35.90 11.65 29.68
N ASN A 36 -36.38 10.41 29.88
CA ASN A 36 -35.62 9.19 29.57
C ASN A 36 -35.51 8.96 28.06
N LEU A 37 -36.57 9.23 27.30
CA LEU A 37 -36.57 9.13 25.84
C LEU A 37 -35.67 10.20 25.22
N ARG A 38 -35.74 11.45 25.68
CA ARG A 38 -34.87 12.52 25.17
C ARG A 38 -33.39 12.22 25.43
N GLN A 39 -33.05 11.70 26.61
CA GLN A 39 -31.69 11.25 26.91
C GLN A 39 -31.27 10.06 26.04
N PHE A 40 -32.15 9.07 25.87
CA PHE A 40 -31.91 7.92 25.01
C PHE A 40 -31.70 8.32 23.54
N PHE A 41 -32.50 9.25 23.01
CA PHE A 41 -32.32 9.81 21.67
C PHE A 41 -31.02 10.58 21.53
N GLY A 42 -30.65 11.37 22.55
CA GLY A 42 -29.35 12.02 22.60
C GLY A 42 -28.20 11.00 22.50
N CYS A 43 -28.26 9.91 23.28
CA CYS A 43 -27.27 8.85 23.23
C CYS A 43 -27.20 8.15 21.86
N ILE A 44 -28.33 7.86 21.22
CA ILE A 44 -28.35 7.26 19.86
C ILE A 44 -27.71 8.21 18.85
N GLN A 45 -28.06 9.49 18.90
CA GLN A 45 -27.50 10.50 18.01
C GLN A 45 -25.99 10.64 18.21
N ASP A 46 -25.53 10.71 19.46
CA ASP A 46 -24.12 10.79 19.80
C ASP A 46 -23.36 9.55 19.31
N MET A 47 -23.90 8.35 19.54
CA MET A 47 -23.32 7.10 19.03
C MET A 47 -23.23 7.09 17.50
N GLY A 48 -24.27 7.57 16.80
CA GLY A 48 -24.28 7.70 15.35
C GLY A 48 -23.20 8.67 14.84
N CYS A 49 -23.11 9.85 15.46
CA CYS A 49 -22.07 10.84 15.16
C CYS A 49 -20.66 10.29 15.38
N CYS A 50 -20.43 9.59 16.51
CA CYS A 50 -19.16 8.93 16.80
C CYS A 50 -18.81 7.87 15.75
N ALA A 51 -19.77 7.02 15.37
CA ALA A 51 -19.55 5.98 14.37
C ALA A 51 -19.22 6.57 12.99
N LEU A 52 -19.94 7.61 12.55
CA LEU A 52 -19.66 8.31 11.29
C LEU A 52 -18.27 8.96 11.31
N ALA A 53 -17.92 9.64 12.41
CA ALA A 53 -16.60 10.24 12.58
C ALA A 53 -15.48 9.18 12.54
N GLU A 54 -15.70 8.01 13.16
CA GLU A 54 -14.73 6.92 13.12
C GLU A 54 -14.57 6.34 11.70
N ILE A 55 -15.67 6.15 10.98
CA ILE A 55 -15.63 5.67 9.59
C ILE A 55 -14.87 6.66 8.70
N GLU A 56 -15.13 7.95 8.85
CA GLU A 56 -14.44 8.98 8.08
C GLU A 56 -12.93 9.01 8.40
N GLN A 57 -12.56 8.92 9.67
CA GLN A 57 -11.16 8.79 10.07
C GLN A 57 -10.50 7.54 9.47
N ARG A 58 -11.18 6.38 9.48
CA ARG A 58 -10.69 5.15 8.85
C ARG A 58 -10.49 5.34 7.34
N ARG A 59 -11.42 6.02 6.66
CA ARG A 59 -11.33 6.34 5.23
C ARG A 59 -10.12 7.21 4.92
N ILE A 60 -9.91 8.28 5.68
CA ILE A 60 -8.76 9.19 5.53
C ILE A 60 -7.44 8.42 5.75
N ARG A 61 -7.36 7.60 6.81
CA ARG A 61 -6.18 6.77 7.06
C ARG A 61 -5.88 5.83 5.90
N LEU A 62 -6.89 5.14 5.38
CA LEU A 62 -6.74 4.23 4.24
C LEU A 62 -6.30 4.97 2.97
N ALA A 63 -6.87 6.14 2.70
CA ALA A 63 -6.46 6.96 1.55
C ALA A 63 -5.00 7.40 1.65
N LYS A 64 -4.55 7.80 2.85
CA LYS A 64 -3.14 8.16 3.11
C LYS A 64 -2.22 6.94 2.96
N GLU A 65 -2.62 5.79 3.47
CA GLU A 65 -1.88 4.52 3.31
C GLU A 65 -1.68 4.20 1.82
N VAL A 66 -2.76 4.20 1.03
CA VAL A 66 -2.74 3.96 -0.42
C VAL A 66 -1.85 4.97 -1.14
N HIS A 67 -1.92 6.25 -0.78
CA HIS A 67 -1.06 7.27 -1.37
C HIS A 67 0.44 7.00 -1.10
N ASN A 68 0.78 6.68 0.15
CA ASN A 68 2.15 6.37 0.54
C ASN A 68 2.68 5.13 -0.18
N MET A 69 1.90 4.03 -0.20
CA MET A 69 2.29 2.81 -0.92
C MET A 69 2.48 3.07 -2.41
N ARG A 70 1.63 3.90 -3.03
CA ARG A 70 1.79 4.28 -4.43
C ARG A 70 3.12 4.99 -4.66
N ASN A 71 3.47 5.94 -3.80
CA ASN A 71 4.73 6.68 -3.93
C ASN A 71 5.94 5.75 -3.74
N GLU A 72 5.89 4.84 -2.77
CA GLU A 72 6.95 3.85 -2.54
C GLU A 72 7.09 2.89 -3.74
N THR A 73 5.97 2.39 -4.27
CA THR A 73 5.94 1.53 -5.46
C THR A 73 6.54 2.27 -6.66
N LEU A 74 6.14 3.52 -6.90
CA LEU A 74 6.68 4.34 -8.00
C LEU A 74 8.19 4.60 -7.87
N LYS A 75 8.66 4.86 -6.65
CA LYS A 75 10.09 5.06 -6.38
C LYS A 75 10.87 3.79 -6.67
N LEU A 76 10.45 2.67 -6.08
CA LEU A 76 11.13 1.38 -6.24
C LEU A 76 11.04 0.87 -7.69
N GLY A 77 9.92 1.12 -8.36
CA GLY A 77 9.74 0.82 -9.78
C GLY A 77 10.74 1.57 -10.65
N LYS A 78 10.96 2.88 -10.41
CA LYS A 78 12.00 3.65 -11.12
C LYS A 78 13.40 3.10 -10.86
N ASP A 79 13.72 2.79 -9.61
CA ASP A 79 15.03 2.25 -9.23
C ASP A 79 15.30 0.90 -9.91
N LEU A 80 14.26 0.08 -10.10
CA LEU A 80 14.33 -1.22 -10.76
C LEU A 80 14.10 -1.18 -12.28
N LYS A 81 13.87 0.00 -12.87
CA LYS A 81 13.44 0.19 -14.28
C LYS A 81 12.17 -0.60 -14.64
N PHE A 82 11.25 -0.73 -13.69
CA PHE A 82 9.95 -1.35 -13.85
C PHE A 82 8.86 -0.28 -14.11
N GLU A 83 8.15 -0.39 -15.23
CA GLU A 83 7.06 0.52 -15.57
C GLU A 83 5.76 0.13 -14.87
N ILE A 84 5.29 0.99 -13.98
CA ILE A 84 3.98 0.83 -13.34
C ILE A 84 2.90 1.39 -14.25
N LYS A 85 2.02 0.52 -14.75
CA LYS A 85 0.90 0.91 -15.60
C LYS A 85 -0.13 1.69 -14.78
N ASN A 86 -0.17 3.01 -14.98
CA ASN A 86 -1.09 3.93 -14.29
C ASN A 86 -2.59 3.58 -14.43
N GLY A 87 -2.97 2.76 -15.43
CA GLY A 87 -4.35 2.34 -15.67
C GLY A 87 -4.89 1.28 -14.71
N GLU A 88 -4.02 0.48 -14.07
CA GLU A 88 -4.43 -0.70 -13.27
C GLU A 88 -5.24 -0.34 -12.02
N TYR A 89 -5.13 0.91 -11.56
CA TYR A 89 -5.74 1.36 -10.32
C TYR A 89 -7.03 2.16 -10.49
N LYS A 90 -7.38 2.58 -11.72
CA LYS A 90 -8.41 3.60 -11.95
C LYS A 90 -9.80 3.17 -11.47
N ASN A 91 -10.10 1.88 -11.57
CA ASN A 91 -11.43 1.31 -11.29
C ASN A 91 -11.53 0.59 -9.93
N LEU A 92 -10.48 0.61 -9.11
CA LEU A 92 -10.46 -0.09 -7.83
C LEU A 92 -10.95 0.80 -6.67
N SER A 93 -11.64 0.18 -5.71
CA SER A 93 -11.92 0.80 -4.41
C SER A 93 -10.63 1.10 -3.65
N LEU A 94 -10.67 1.95 -2.62
CA LEU A 94 -9.47 2.26 -1.80
C LEU A 94 -8.84 0.99 -1.21
N TYR A 95 -9.67 0.07 -0.73
CA TYR A 95 -9.20 -1.21 -0.22
C TYR A 95 -8.58 -2.07 -1.34
N GLY A 96 -9.22 -2.16 -2.51
CA GLY A 96 -8.68 -2.89 -3.66
C GLY A 96 -7.34 -2.32 -4.14
N LYS A 97 -7.20 -0.98 -4.17
CA LYS A 97 -5.92 -0.30 -4.46
C LYS A 97 -4.86 -0.69 -3.45
N ARG A 98 -5.19 -0.72 -2.16
CA ARG A 98 -4.24 -1.14 -1.12
C ARG A 98 -3.73 -2.56 -1.33
N VAL A 99 -4.62 -3.51 -1.57
CA VAL A 99 -4.24 -4.92 -1.76
C VAL A 99 -3.29 -5.04 -2.95
N ARG A 100 -3.66 -4.47 -4.10
CA ARG A 100 -2.82 -4.50 -5.31
C ARG A 100 -1.48 -3.82 -5.13
N LEU A 101 -1.46 -2.64 -4.50
CA LEU A 101 -0.21 -1.93 -4.21
C LEU A 101 0.70 -2.75 -3.30
N ARG A 102 0.14 -3.42 -2.29
CA ARG A 102 0.90 -4.29 -1.40
C ARG A 102 1.55 -5.46 -2.14
N GLU A 103 0.77 -6.17 -2.95
CA GLU A 103 1.27 -7.27 -3.80
C GLU A 103 2.41 -6.80 -4.71
N GLN A 104 2.23 -5.67 -5.40
CA GLN A 104 3.25 -5.12 -6.29
C GLN A 104 4.51 -4.70 -5.52
N LEU A 105 4.33 -4.06 -4.36
CA LEU A 105 5.44 -3.59 -3.54
C LEU A 105 6.26 -4.76 -2.97
N GLU A 106 5.60 -5.83 -2.53
CA GLU A 106 6.24 -7.06 -2.08
C GLU A 106 7.03 -7.73 -3.22
N SER A 107 6.45 -7.80 -4.42
CA SER A 107 7.14 -8.30 -5.61
C SER A 107 8.39 -7.48 -5.93
N LEU A 108 8.27 -6.14 -5.98
CA LEU A 108 9.40 -5.26 -6.26
C LEU A 108 10.49 -5.36 -5.20
N LYS A 109 10.13 -5.49 -3.92
CA LYS A 109 11.09 -5.70 -2.83
C LYS A 109 11.82 -7.05 -2.97
N SER A 110 11.09 -8.11 -3.35
CA SER A 110 11.70 -9.41 -3.62
C SER A 110 12.71 -9.33 -4.76
N ASP A 111 12.37 -8.65 -5.85
CA ASP A 111 13.26 -8.52 -7.01
C ASP A 111 14.48 -7.62 -6.70
N GLN A 112 14.28 -6.55 -5.92
CA GLN A 112 15.40 -5.75 -5.39
C GLN A 112 16.35 -6.61 -4.56
N GLN A 113 15.83 -7.44 -3.67
CA GLN A 113 16.64 -8.29 -2.81
C GLN A 113 17.45 -9.31 -3.63
N LYS A 114 16.81 -9.99 -4.59
CA LYS A 114 17.50 -10.93 -5.50
C LYS A 114 18.68 -10.28 -6.24
N LYS A 115 18.50 -9.05 -6.72
CA LYS A 115 19.55 -8.29 -7.42
C LYS A 115 20.71 -7.91 -6.48
N LEU A 116 20.41 -7.54 -5.24
CA LEU A 116 21.43 -7.24 -4.23
C LEU A 116 22.20 -8.50 -3.82
N ASP A 117 21.52 -9.63 -3.67
CA ASP A 117 22.14 -10.92 -3.36
C ASP A 117 23.07 -11.35 -4.51
N ALA A 118 22.59 -11.30 -5.75
CA ALA A 118 23.40 -11.58 -6.93
C ALA A 118 24.64 -10.67 -7.03
N LYS A 119 24.50 -9.37 -6.71
CA LYS A 119 25.65 -8.46 -6.64
C LYS A 119 26.66 -8.92 -5.60
N LYS A 120 26.19 -9.27 -4.39
CA LYS A 120 27.06 -9.70 -3.30
C LYS A 120 27.85 -10.96 -3.68
N GLU A 121 27.18 -11.94 -4.27
CA GLU A 121 27.82 -13.17 -4.77
C GLU A 121 28.89 -12.86 -5.81
N LEU A 122 28.58 -12.02 -6.79
CA LEU A 122 29.54 -11.64 -7.83
C LEU A 122 30.76 -10.89 -7.28
N LEU A 123 30.54 -9.98 -6.34
CA LEU A 123 31.64 -9.25 -5.69
C LEU A 123 32.51 -10.17 -4.83
N GLU A 124 31.93 -11.19 -4.20
CA GLU A 124 32.72 -12.17 -3.47
C GLU A 124 33.56 -13.03 -4.42
N LYS A 125 32.96 -13.48 -5.52
CA LYS A 125 33.66 -14.20 -6.58
C LYS A 125 34.82 -13.38 -7.17
N GLU A 126 34.61 -12.08 -7.40
CA GLU A 126 35.67 -11.17 -7.85
C GLU A 126 36.85 -11.16 -6.88
N LYS A 127 36.59 -11.00 -5.57
CA LYS A 127 37.65 -10.98 -4.56
C LYS A 127 38.44 -12.28 -4.56
N GLU A 128 37.78 -13.42 -4.69
CA GLU A 128 38.44 -14.73 -4.74
C GLU A 128 39.36 -14.85 -5.95
N ILE A 129 38.90 -14.46 -7.14
CA ILE A 129 39.69 -14.47 -8.37
C ILE A 129 40.88 -13.52 -8.25
N CYS A 130 40.63 -12.26 -7.85
CA CYS A 130 41.66 -11.25 -7.68
C CYS A 130 42.73 -11.65 -6.65
N LYS A 131 42.33 -12.33 -5.57
CA LYS A 131 43.25 -12.86 -4.56
C LYS A 131 44.21 -13.90 -5.17
N VAL A 132 43.74 -14.73 -6.09
CA VAL A 132 44.59 -15.73 -6.76
C VAL A 132 45.52 -15.09 -7.78
N LEU A 133 45.03 -14.09 -8.53
CA LEU A 133 45.81 -13.40 -9.56
C LEU A 133 46.73 -12.29 -9.00
N GLY A 134 46.62 -11.96 -7.71
CA GLY A 134 47.35 -10.85 -7.10
C GLY A 134 46.90 -9.46 -7.58
N SER A 135 45.70 -9.36 -8.15
CA SER A 135 45.11 -8.11 -8.66
C SER A 135 44.13 -7.50 -7.65
N LYS A 136 43.76 -6.23 -7.87
CA LYS A 136 42.79 -5.53 -7.01
C LYS A 136 41.38 -5.62 -7.60
N PRO A 137 40.35 -5.96 -6.80
CA PRO A 137 38.95 -5.94 -7.24
C PRO A 137 38.54 -4.54 -7.71
N ILE A 138 37.76 -4.49 -8.80
CA ILE A 138 37.17 -3.27 -9.36
C ILE A 138 35.84 -2.97 -8.66
N GLY A 139 35.06 -4.01 -8.39
CA GLY A 139 33.73 -3.91 -7.79
C GLY A 139 32.67 -3.31 -8.72
N MET A 140 31.51 -2.97 -8.14
CA MET A 140 30.34 -2.51 -8.88
C MET A 140 29.75 -1.24 -8.27
N ALA A 141 29.73 -0.16 -9.07
CA ALA A 141 29.32 1.18 -8.65
C ALA A 141 27.80 1.33 -8.39
N ALA A 142 26.96 0.61 -9.13
CA ALA A 142 25.50 0.73 -9.02
C ALA A 142 25.00 0.26 -7.64
N VAL A 143 24.26 1.10 -6.90
CA VAL A 143 23.73 0.75 -5.58
C VAL A 143 22.73 -0.41 -5.66
N ILE A 144 21.75 -0.29 -6.57
CA ILE A 144 20.87 -1.38 -6.98
C ILE A 144 21.24 -1.69 -8.44
N PRO A 145 21.81 -2.87 -8.72
CA PRO A 145 22.26 -3.17 -10.06
C PRO A 145 21.06 -3.48 -10.97
N THR A 146 21.18 -3.10 -12.23
CA THR A 146 20.27 -3.59 -13.27
C THR A 146 20.72 -4.97 -13.76
N GLU A 147 19.86 -5.69 -14.48
CA GLU A 147 20.28 -6.97 -15.07
C GLU A 147 21.40 -6.82 -16.09
N THR A 148 21.45 -5.67 -16.77
CA THR A 148 22.56 -5.34 -17.66
C THR A 148 23.86 -5.19 -16.88
N ASP A 149 23.84 -4.55 -15.69
CA ASP A 149 25.02 -4.39 -14.83
C ASP A 149 25.50 -5.75 -14.31
N LEU A 150 24.59 -6.59 -13.82
CA LEU A 150 24.90 -7.94 -13.35
C LEU A 150 25.47 -8.81 -14.48
N THR A 151 24.89 -8.74 -15.68
CA THR A 151 25.35 -9.50 -16.85
C THR A 151 26.73 -9.03 -17.31
N SER A 152 26.94 -7.72 -17.39
CA SER A 152 28.24 -7.14 -17.79
C SER A 152 29.33 -7.54 -16.80
N PHE A 153 29.01 -7.54 -15.52
CA PHE A 153 29.96 -7.93 -14.48
C PHE A 153 30.25 -9.44 -14.50
N ARG A 154 29.26 -10.30 -14.78
CA ARG A 154 29.50 -11.73 -15.02
C ARG A 154 30.46 -11.98 -16.19
N LEU A 155 30.29 -11.25 -17.29
CA LEU A 155 31.19 -11.34 -18.45
C LEU A 155 32.60 -10.88 -18.12
N TYR A 156 32.74 -9.81 -17.35
CA TYR A 156 34.02 -9.36 -16.81
C TYR A 156 34.71 -10.45 -15.98
N LEU A 157 34.00 -11.06 -15.02
CA LEU A 157 34.56 -12.14 -14.21
C LEU A 157 34.98 -13.34 -15.07
N ALA A 158 34.17 -13.72 -16.05
CA ALA A 158 34.50 -14.82 -16.96
C ALA A 158 35.76 -14.54 -17.79
N GLY A 159 35.97 -13.28 -18.20
CA GLY A 159 37.19 -12.86 -18.89
C GLY A 159 38.42 -13.04 -18.00
N ILE A 160 38.36 -12.57 -16.76
CA ILE A 160 39.48 -12.71 -15.81
C ILE A 160 39.72 -14.17 -15.43
N GLU A 161 38.67 -14.97 -15.26
CA GLU A 161 38.82 -16.41 -14.99
C GLU A 161 39.49 -17.15 -16.14
N ALA A 162 39.32 -16.71 -17.38
CA ALA A 162 39.99 -17.30 -18.54
C ALA A 162 41.48 -16.91 -18.64
N GLU A 163 41.92 -15.84 -17.99
CA GLU A 163 43.32 -15.42 -17.89
C GLU A 163 44.10 -16.13 -16.77
N LYS A 164 43.39 -16.85 -15.88
CA LYS A 164 43.94 -17.66 -14.80
C LYS A 164 44.54 -18.98 -15.32
#